data_AF-A0A7K7YX97-F1
#
_entry.id   AF-A0A7K7YX97-F1
#
_cell.length_a   1.000
_cell.length_b   1.000
_cell.length_c   1.000
_cell.angle_alpha   90.00
_cell.angle_beta   90.00
_cell.angle_gamma   90.00
#
_symmetry.space_group_name_H-M   'P 1'
#
loop_
_entity.id
_entity.type
_entity.pdbx_description
1 polymer ?
#
loop_
_entity_poly.entity_id
_entity_poly.type
_entity_poly.pdbx_seq_one_letter_code
_entity_poly.pdbx_strand_id
1 'polypeptide(L)'
;MSGQSLTDRITAAQHSVTGSAVAKAVCKATTHEVMGPKKKHLDYLIQCTNEMNVNIPQLADSLFERTTNSSWVVVFKSLITTHHLMVYGNERFIQYLASRNTLFNLSNFLDKSGLQGYDMSTFIRRYSRYLNEKAVSYRQVAFDFTKVKRGAVGVMRTMGTEKLLKTVPIIQNQMDALLDFNVNSNELTNGVINAAFMLLFKDAIRLFAAYNEGIINLLEKYFDMKKNQCKEGLDIYKKFLTRMTRISEFLKVAEQVGIDRGDIPDLSQAPSSLLDALEQHLASLEGKKIKDSTAFFRATTLSNAVSSLASTGLSLTKVDEREKQAALEEEQARLKALKEQRLKELAKKPHTSLTTAASPVSTAAGSIMTTPAIDIFSTPSSSN
;
A
#
# COMPACT_ATOMS: atom_id res chain seq x y z
N MET A 1 -17.10 16.40 22.38
CA MET A 1 -16.31 17.61 22.04
C MET A 1 -15.34 17.23 20.92
N SER A 2 -15.50 17.73 19.69
CA SER A 2 -14.63 17.33 18.58
C SER A 2 -13.22 17.90 18.74
N GLY A 3 -12.19 17.06 18.83
CA GLY A 3 -10.78 17.47 18.93
C GLY A 3 -10.18 18.15 17.68
N GLN A 4 -11.00 18.85 16.88
CA GLN A 4 -10.55 19.60 15.70
C GLN A 4 -10.30 21.07 16.06
N SER A 5 -9.15 21.61 15.66
CA SER A 5 -8.79 23.00 15.94
C SER A 5 -9.68 23.98 15.16
N LEU A 6 -9.70 25.27 15.56
CA LEU A 6 -10.38 26.31 14.79
C LEU A 6 -9.78 26.44 13.37
N THR A 7 -8.45 26.38 13.25
CA THR A 7 -7.73 26.39 11.98
C THR A 7 -8.18 25.24 11.06
N ASP A 8 -8.30 24.02 11.60
CA ASP A 8 -8.76 22.86 10.82
C ASP A 8 -10.19 23.06 10.29
N ARG A 9 -11.07 23.64 11.11
CA ARG A 9 -12.46 23.92 10.73
C ARG A 9 -12.54 24.98 9.63
N ILE A 10 -11.73 26.03 9.71
CA ILE A 10 -11.67 27.10 8.71
C ILE A 10 -11.17 26.55 7.37
N THR A 11 -10.04 25.83 7.35
CA THR A 11 -9.50 25.24 6.11
C THR A 11 -10.49 24.25 5.48
N ALA A 12 -11.12 23.38 6.27
CA ALA A 12 -12.12 22.45 5.75
C ALA A 12 -13.40 23.16 5.25
N ALA A 13 -13.76 24.31 5.83
CA ALA A 13 -14.89 25.13 5.38
C ALA A 13 -14.58 25.82 4.04
N GLN A 14 -13.35 26.32 3.85
CA GLN A 14 -12.92 26.92 2.57
C GLN A 14 -13.11 25.95 1.40
N HIS A 15 -12.72 24.68 1.55
CA HIS A 15 -12.94 23.66 0.52
C HIS A 15 -14.41 23.27 0.33
N SER A 16 -15.26 23.50 1.33
CA SER A 16 -16.71 23.37 1.18
C SER A 16 -17.29 24.48 0.32
N VAL A 17 -16.71 25.68 0.37
CA VAL A 17 -17.12 26.84 -0.44
C VAL A 17 -16.60 26.70 -1.86
N THR A 18 -15.39 26.16 -2.08
CA THR A 18 -14.85 25.89 -3.42
C THR A 18 -15.40 24.62 -4.08
N GLY A 19 -16.28 23.88 -3.40
CA GLY A 19 -16.95 22.68 -3.93
C GLY A 19 -16.09 21.41 -4.00
N SER A 20 -14.82 21.45 -3.54
CA SER A 20 -13.94 20.28 -3.59
C SER A 20 -14.12 19.38 -2.36
N ALA A 21 -15.00 18.38 -2.50
CA ALA A 21 -15.23 17.37 -1.46
C ALA A 21 -13.96 16.56 -1.12
N VAL A 22 -13.09 16.35 -2.11
CA VAL A 22 -11.81 15.64 -1.96
C VAL A 22 -10.83 16.44 -1.11
N ALA A 23 -10.60 17.71 -1.42
CA ALA A 23 -9.69 18.56 -0.65
C ALA A 23 -10.17 18.72 0.81
N LYS A 24 -11.49 18.86 1.00
CA LYS A 24 -12.10 18.86 2.35
C LYS A 24 -11.82 17.56 3.12
N ALA A 25 -11.90 16.40 2.46
CA ALA A 25 -11.58 15.13 3.08
C ALA A 25 -10.09 15.00 3.43
N VAL A 26 -9.19 15.49 2.57
CA VAL A 26 -7.75 15.59 2.85
C VAL A 26 -7.48 16.45 4.08
N CYS A 27 -8.10 17.63 4.22
CA CYS A 27 -7.95 18.46 5.42
C CYS A 27 -8.44 17.75 6.69
N LYS A 28 -9.55 17.00 6.61
CA LYS A 28 -10.08 16.23 7.73
C LYS A 28 -9.20 15.03 8.10
N ALA A 29 -8.48 14.45 7.15
CA ALA A 29 -7.49 13.41 7.41
C ALA A 29 -6.18 13.97 8.01
N THR A 30 -5.87 15.24 7.74
CA THR A 30 -4.60 15.92 8.07
C THR A 30 -4.76 17.10 9.03
N THR A 31 -5.62 16.91 10.05
CA THR A 31 -5.84 17.90 11.13
C THR A 31 -4.63 18.01 12.06
N HIS A 32 -4.60 19.03 12.92
CA HIS A 32 -3.54 19.21 13.93
C HIS A 32 -3.69 18.30 15.16
N GLU A 33 -4.72 17.44 15.20
CA GLU A 33 -4.93 16.45 16.25
C GLU A 33 -3.79 15.40 16.21
N VAL A 34 -3.09 15.21 17.33
CA VAL A 34 -1.94 14.29 17.51
C VAL A 34 -2.40 12.82 17.61
N MET A 35 -3.16 12.41 16.62
CA MET A 35 -3.63 11.05 16.39
C MET A 35 -3.56 10.77 14.90
N GLY A 36 -3.40 9.49 14.53
CA GLY A 36 -3.40 9.06 13.13
C GLY A 36 -4.67 9.51 12.38
N PRO A 37 -4.62 9.59 11.04
CA PRO A 37 -5.79 9.95 10.24
C PRO A 37 -6.98 9.03 10.56
N LYS A 38 -8.16 9.61 10.80
CA LYS A 38 -9.35 8.84 11.20
C LYS A 38 -9.81 7.95 10.04
N LYS A 39 -10.08 6.67 10.33
CA LYS A 39 -10.51 5.65 9.36
C LYS A 39 -11.60 6.14 8.39
N LYS A 40 -12.67 6.78 8.91
CA LYS A 40 -13.76 7.32 8.08
C LYS A 40 -13.32 8.29 6.97
N HIS A 41 -12.21 9.01 7.17
CA HIS A 41 -11.67 9.93 6.15
C HIS A 41 -10.78 9.19 5.16
N LEU A 42 -10.01 8.20 5.63
CA LEU A 42 -9.24 7.31 4.78
C LEU A 42 -10.13 6.47 3.87
N ASP A 43 -11.19 5.83 4.41
CA ASP A 43 -12.18 5.06 3.66
C ASP A 43 -12.82 5.91 2.54
N TYR A 44 -13.20 7.15 2.85
CA TYR A 44 -13.77 8.07 1.86
C TYR A 44 -12.77 8.42 0.76
N LEU A 45 -11.51 8.69 1.10
CA LEU A 45 -10.47 8.98 0.10
C LEU A 45 -10.14 7.75 -0.75
N ILE A 46 -10.13 6.54 -0.17
CA ILE A 46 -10.01 5.28 -0.92
C ILE A 46 -11.16 5.16 -1.93
N GLN A 47 -12.40 5.39 -1.49
CA GLN A 47 -13.56 5.38 -2.38
C GLN A 47 -13.39 6.39 -3.52
N CYS A 48 -12.93 7.61 -3.22
CA CYS A 48 -12.63 8.62 -4.24
C CYS A 48 -11.60 8.08 -5.26
N THR A 49 -10.57 7.34 -4.85
CA THR A 49 -9.61 6.75 -5.80
C THR A 49 -10.22 5.67 -6.70
N ASN A 50 -11.35 5.06 -6.33
CA ASN A 50 -12.04 4.05 -7.14
C ASN A 50 -13.04 4.67 -8.14
N GLU A 51 -13.49 5.89 -7.90
CA GLU A 51 -14.44 6.58 -8.78
C GLU A 51 -13.75 7.10 -10.04
N MET A 52 -14.25 6.74 -11.22
CA MET A 52 -13.60 7.10 -12.50
C MET A 52 -13.53 8.62 -12.71
N ASN A 53 -14.53 9.36 -12.24
CA ASN A 53 -14.67 10.80 -12.45
C ASN A 53 -13.84 11.65 -11.47
N VAL A 54 -13.23 11.03 -10.44
CA VAL A 54 -12.38 11.76 -9.50
C VAL A 54 -11.02 12.05 -10.13
N ASN A 55 -10.61 13.31 -10.03
CA ASN A 55 -9.32 13.79 -10.52
C ASN A 55 -8.19 13.38 -9.55
N ILE A 56 -7.47 12.31 -9.88
CA ILE A 56 -6.32 11.80 -9.12
C ILE A 56 -5.19 12.84 -8.97
N PRO A 57 -4.80 13.59 -10.03
CA PRO A 57 -3.86 14.70 -9.88
C PRO A 57 -4.23 15.70 -8.78
N GLN A 58 -5.48 16.18 -8.76
CA GLN A 58 -5.95 17.13 -7.75
C GLN A 58 -5.95 16.54 -6.33
N LEU A 59 -6.30 15.26 -6.19
CA LEU A 59 -6.20 14.56 -4.90
C LEU A 59 -4.75 14.53 -4.40
N ALA A 60 -3.81 14.15 -5.27
CA ALA A 60 -2.39 14.10 -4.93
C ALA A 60 -1.83 15.50 -4.64
N ASP A 61 -2.17 16.51 -5.43
CA ASP A 61 -1.74 17.89 -5.22
C ASP A 61 -2.28 18.45 -3.90
N SER A 62 -3.52 18.10 -3.52
CA SER A 62 -4.06 18.44 -2.19
C SER A 62 -3.21 17.83 -1.06
N LEU A 63 -2.75 16.58 -1.21
CA LEU A 63 -1.86 15.95 -0.21
C LEU A 63 -0.47 16.60 -0.18
N PHE A 64 0.10 16.93 -1.34
CA PHE A 64 1.37 17.65 -1.44
C PHE A 64 1.28 19.03 -0.78
N GLU A 65 0.20 19.76 -0.99
CA GLU A 65 -0.05 21.05 -0.32
C GLU A 65 -0.05 20.90 1.21
N ARG A 66 -0.66 19.83 1.75
CA ARG A 66 -0.59 19.58 3.21
C ARG A 66 0.84 19.32 3.70
N THR A 67 1.73 18.79 2.86
CA THR A 67 3.14 18.58 3.25
C THR A 67 3.98 19.85 3.28
N THR A 68 3.48 20.98 2.76
CA THR A 68 4.17 22.29 2.88
C THR A 68 3.83 23.00 4.19
N ASN A 69 2.99 22.41 5.04
CA ASN A 69 2.65 22.97 6.34
C ASN A 69 3.85 22.93 7.31
N SER A 70 3.96 23.90 8.21
CA SER A 70 5.04 23.93 9.20
C SER A 70 4.86 22.92 10.34
N SER A 71 3.62 22.47 10.60
CA SER A 71 3.31 21.51 11.67
C SER A 71 3.69 20.10 11.27
N TRP A 72 4.57 19.49 12.06
CA TRP A 72 4.96 18.08 11.90
C TRP A 72 3.73 17.14 11.85
N VAL A 73 2.68 17.43 12.64
CA VAL A 73 1.47 16.61 12.73
C VAL A 73 0.76 16.57 11.37
N VAL A 74 0.57 17.74 10.75
CA VAL A 74 -0.11 17.86 9.46
C VAL A 74 0.70 17.18 8.36
N VAL A 75 2.00 17.46 8.30
CA VAL A 75 2.90 16.88 7.29
C VAL A 75 2.94 15.37 7.41
N PHE A 76 3.16 14.83 8.61
CA PHE A 76 3.25 13.39 8.82
C PHE A 76 1.92 12.70 8.51
N LYS A 77 0.77 13.27 8.91
CA LYS A 77 -0.55 12.73 8.57
C LYS A 77 -0.84 12.78 7.07
N SER A 78 -0.32 13.75 6.33
CA SER A 78 -0.42 13.77 4.87
C SER A 78 0.39 12.63 4.24
N LEU A 79 1.60 12.37 4.72
CA LEU A 79 2.40 11.23 4.30
C LEU A 79 1.71 9.90 4.62
N ILE A 80 1.16 9.75 5.84
CA ILE A 80 0.41 8.54 6.25
C ILE A 80 -0.81 8.34 5.36
N THR A 81 -1.57 9.40 5.08
CA THR A 81 -2.73 9.36 4.19
C THR A 81 -2.31 8.95 2.77
N THR A 82 -1.21 9.51 2.25
CA THR A 82 -0.67 9.12 0.95
C THR A 82 -0.28 7.66 0.91
N HIS A 83 0.47 7.18 1.92
CA HIS A 83 0.86 5.77 2.02
C HIS A 83 -0.38 4.87 2.07
N HIS A 84 -1.39 5.25 2.84
CA HIS A 84 -2.65 4.51 2.94
C HIS A 84 -3.35 4.40 1.58
N LEU A 85 -3.36 5.47 0.77
CA LEU A 85 -3.91 5.43 -0.59
C LEU A 85 -3.06 4.61 -1.57
N MET A 86 -1.73 4.60 -1.42
CA MET A 86 -0.86 3.73 -2.22
C MET A 86 -1.14 2.24 -1.95
N VAL A 87 -1.42 1.89 -0.69
CA VAL A 87 -1.64 0.50 -0.24
C VAL A 87 -3.08 0.04 -0.47
N TYR A 88 -4.08 0.81 -0.04
CA TYR A 88 -5.49 0.38 -0.05
C TYR A 88 -6.34 1.06 -1.12
N GLY A 89 -5.83 2.14 -1.74
CA GLY A 89 -6.51 2.81 -2.84
C GLY A 89 -6.35 2.08 -4.17
N ASN A 90 -7.06 2.61 -5.17
CA ASN A 90 -6.95 2.16 -6.56
C ASN A 90 -5.54 2.43 -7.11
N GLU A 91 -5.05 1.55 -7.98
CA GLU A 91 -3.71 1.67 -8.57
C GLU A 91 -3.49 2.97 -9.35
N ARG A 92 -4.55 3.61 -9.86
CA ARG A 92 -4.46 4.93 -10.51
C ARG A 92 -3.73 5.96 -9.66
N PHE A 93 -3.86 5.90 -8.33
CA PHE A 93 -3.17 6.81 -7.43
C PHE A 93 -1.66 6.60 -7.43
N ILE A 94 -1.18 5.36 -7.20
CA ILE A 94 0.26 5.06 -7.20
C ILE A 94 0.86 5.19 -8.61
N GLN A 95 0.12 4.84 -9.67
CA GLN A 95 0.53 5.07 -11.07
C GLN A 95 0.77 6.56 -11.34
N TYR A 96 -0.14 7.42 -10.89
CA TYR A 96 0.05 8.87 -11.01
C TYR A 96 1.31 9.34 -10.27
N LEU A 97 1.49 8.94 -9.00
CA LEU A 97 2.70 9.29 -8.25
C LEU A 97 3.97 8.77 -8.94
N ALA A 98 3.95 7.53 -9.42
CA ALA A 98 5.04 6.92 -10.15
C ALA A 98 5.33 7.65 -11.48
N SER A 99 4.37 8.31 -12.11
CA SER A 99 4.58 9.09 -13.34
C SER A 99 5.19 10.48 -13.12
N ARG A 100 5.20 11.00 -11.89
CA ARG A 100 5.68 12.36 -11.60
C ARG A 100 7.21 12.44 -11.57
N ASN A 101 7.77 13.55 -12.05
CA ASN A 101 9.20 13.83 -11.91
C ASN A 101 9.60 14.15 -10.46
N THR A 102 8.71 14.82 -9.71
CA THR A 102 8.93 15.20 -8.31
C THR A 102 7.76 14.76 -7.43
N LEU A 103 8.12 14.27 -6.24
CA LEU A 103 7.20 13.81 -5.20
C LEU A 103 7.37 14.70 -3.96
N PHE A 104 7.64 14.13 -2.79
CA PHE A 104 7.85 14.88 -1.56
C PHE A 104 9.27 15.44 -1.49
N ASN A 105 9.40 16.73 -1.20
CA ASN A 105 10.68 17.41 -0.97
C ASN A 105 10.83 17.78 0.51
N LEU A 106 10.96 16.77 1.36
CA LEU A 106 11.00 16.94 2.82
C LEU A 106 12.37 16.62 3.43
N SER A 107 13.44 16.45 2.65
CA SER A 107 14.77 16.07 3.14
C SER A 107 15.33 17.02 4.22
N ASN A 108 14.94 18.29 4.17
CA ASN A 108 15.32 19.33 5.13
C ASN A 108 14.17 19.78 6.05
N PHE A 109 13.06 19.02 6.11
CA PHE A 109 11.93 19.36 6.98
C PHE A 109 12.37 19.41 8.45
N LEU A 110 11.96 20.48 9.13
CA LEU A 110 12.24 20.71 10.54
C LEU A 110 11.17 21.59 11.18
N ASP A 111 10.43 21.02 12.13
CA ASP A 111 9.52 21.73 13.00
C ASP A 111 10.20 22.00 14.35
N LYS A 112 10.40 23.29 14.66
CA LYS A 112 11.06 23.75 15.91
C LYS A 112 10.06 24.20 16.98
N SER A 113 8.76 23.93 16.83
CA SER A 113 7.72 24.35 17.78
C SER A 113 7.84 23.70 19.16
N GLY A 114 8.56 22.58 19.29
CA GLY A 114 8.88 21.92 20.55
C GLY A 114 9.71 20.66 20.36
N LEU A 115 10.09 20.00 21.46
CA LEU A 115 10.92 18.78 21.44
C LEU A 115 10.30 17.69 20.56
N GLN A 116 9.00 17.44 20.72
CA GLN A 116 8.29 16.45 19.89
C GLN A 116 8.32 16.81 18.41
N GLY A 117 8.21 18.09 18.03
CA GLY A 117 8.32 18.52 16.64
C GLY A 117 9.71 18.26 16.07
N TYR A 118 10.76 18.51 16.87
CA TYR A 118 12.15 18.25 16.50
C TYR A 118 12.39 16.75 16.24
N ASP A 119 11.97 15.88 17.17
CA ASP A 119 12.13 14.44 17.06
C ASP A 119 11.35 13.87 15.87
N MET A 120 10.08 14.27 15.71
CA MET A 120 9.21 13.79 14.63
C MET A 120 9.67 14.26 13.24
N SER A 121 10.39 15.39 13.16
CA SER A 121 10.97 15.86 11.89
C SER A 121 11.97 14.87 11.29
N THR A 122 12.69 14.11 12.12
CA THR A 122 13.59 13.05 11.66
C THR A 122 12.83 11.90 11.01
N PHE A 123 11.73 11.46 11.63
CA PHE A 123 10.89 10.40 11.09
C PHE A 123 10.12 10.82 9.84
N ILE A 124 9.68 12.08 9.75
CA ILE A 124 9.07 12.64 8.54
C ILE A 124 10.03 12.56 7.35
N ARG A 125 11.30 12.96 7.53
CA ARG A 125 12.34 12.88 6.50
C ARG A 125 12.52 11.45 5.99
N ARG A 126 12.67 10.49 6.91
CA ARG A 126 12.87 9.07 6.59
C ARG A 126 11.65 8.46 5.92
N TYR A 127 10.45 8.72 6.45
CA TYR A 127 9.20 8.21 5.91
C TYR A 127 8.88 8.79 4.53
N SER A 128 9.11 10.08 4.33
CA SER A 128 8.99 10.72 3.02
C SER A 128 9.93 10.09 2.00
N ARG A 129 11.18 9.79 2.37
CA ARG A 129 12.12 9.07 1.51
C ARG A 129 11.59 7.70 1.12
N TYR A 130 11.05 6.95 2.07
CA TYR A 130 10.43 5.65 1.78
C TYR A 130 9.27 5.76 0.78
N LEU A 131 8.36 6.72 0.93
CA LEU A 131 7.24 6.88 -0.02
C LEU A 131 7.70 7.28 -1.41
N ASN A 132 8.73 8.13 -1.51
CA ASN A 132 9.36 8.44 -2.79
C ASN A 132 9.95 7.18 -3.43
N GLU A 133 10.69 6.38 -2.65
CA GLU A 133 11.29 5.13 -3.13
C GLU A 133 10.23 4.10 -3.56
N LYS A 134 9.11 3.99 -2.82
CA LYS A 134 7.98 3.11 -3.20
C LYS A 134 7.38 3.50 -4.55
N ALA A 135 7.22 4.79 -4.83
CA ALA A 135 6.72 5.26 -6.13
C ALA A 135 7.75 5.07 -7.26
N VAL A 136 9.05 5.27 -7.00
CA VAL A 136 10.13 5.00 -7.97
C VAL A 136 10.24 3.51 -8.27
N SER A 137 10.16 2.66 -7.24
CA SER A 137 10.10 1.21 -7.38
C SER A 137 8.95 0.79 -8.30
N TYR A 138 7.73 1.30 -8.07
CA TYR A 138 6.58 1.06 -8.95
C TYR A 138 6.86 1.52 -10.38
N ARG A 139 7.46 2.70 -10.59
CA ARG A 139 7.83 3.21 -11.93
C ARG A 139 8.75 2.28 -12.69
N GLN A 140 9.72 1.67 -12.01
CA GLN A 140 10.75 0.85 -12.65
C GLN A 140 10.23 -0.53 -13.08
N VAL A 141 9.24 -1.08 -12.37
CA VAL A 141 8.73 -2.44 -12.64
C VAL A 141 7.28 -2.51 -13.12
N ALA A 142 6.55 -1.39 -13.07
CA ALA A 142 5.15 -1.23 -13.43
C ALA A 142 4.17 -2.11 -12.61
N PHE A 143 4.55 -2.47 -11.38
CA PHE A 143 3.68 -3.13 -10.40
C PHE A 143 4.16 -2.85 -8.97
N ASP A 144 3.30 -3.06 -7.97
CA ASP A 144 3.66 -2.93 -6.55
C ASP A 144 4.11 -4.28 -5.99
N PHE A 145 5.37 -4.38 -5.53
CA PHE A 145 5.92 -5.60 -4.92
C PHE A 145 5.09 -6.09 -3.72
N THR A 146 4.39 -5.22 -3.00
CA THR A 146 3.59 -5.67 -1.85
C THR A 146 2.29 -6.36 -2.28
N LYS A 147 1.85 -6.14 -3.52
CA LYS A 147 0.57 -6.62 -4.09
C LYS A 147 0.72 -7.73 -5.13
N VAL A 148 1.94 -8.13 -5.49
CA VAL A 148 2.13 -9.20 -6.48
C VAL A 148 1.62 -10.56 -5.99
N LYS A 149 1.23 -11.40 -6.95
CA LYS A 149 0.92 -12.81 -6.68
C LYS A 149 2.16 -13.51 -6.11
N ARG A 150 1.96 -14.24 -5.02
CA ARG A 150 2.96 -15.02 -4.26
C ARG A 150 2.81 -16.53 -4.50
N GLY A 151 3.77 -17.30 -4.01
CA GLY A 151 3.82 -18.77 -4.09
C GLY A 151 4.56 -19.28 -5.32
N ALA A 152 4.51 -20.60 -5.58
CA ALA A 152 5.27 -21.26 -6.65
C ALA A 152 5.03 -20.66 -8.05
N VAL A 153 3.84 -20.11 -8.29
CA VAL A 153 3.44 -19.42 -9.54
C VAL A 153 3.43 -17.89 -9.40
N GLY A 154 4.10 -17.37 -8.37
CA GLY A 154 4.22 -15.95 -8.07
C GLY A 154 5.17 -15.23 -9.00
N VAL A 155 4.99 -13.91 -9.11
CA VAL A 155 5.75 -13.07 -10.07
C VAL A 155 7.25 -13.18 -9.83
N MET A 156 7.66 -13.15 -8.56
CA MET A 156 9.08 -13.21 -8.19
C MET A 156 9.66 -14.62 -8.31
N ARG A 157 8.85 -15.67 -8.10
CA ARG A 157 9.25 -17.07 -8.22
C ARG A 157 9.48 -17.52 -9.67
N THR A 158 8.72 -17.00 -10.62
CA THR A 158 8.77 -17.45 -12.03
C THR A 158 9.58 -16.52 -12.95
N MET A 159 10.05 -15.38 -12.44
CA MET A 159 10.80 -14.39 -13.23
C MET A 159 12.06 -14.97 -13.88
N GLY A 160 12.30 -14.65 -15.16
CA GLY A 160 13.51 -15.04 -15.88
C GLY A 160 14.78 -14.36 -15.33
N THR A 161 15.93 -15.04 -15.43
CA THR A 161 17.20 -14.65 -14.78
C THR A 161 17.61 -13.19 -15.05
N GLU A 162 17.61 -12.75 -16.31
CA GLU A 162 18.04 -11.40 -16.67
C GLU A 162 17.16 -10.31 -16.05
N LYS A 163 15.84 -10.53 -16.05
CA LYS A 163 14.89 -9.61 -15.41
C LYS A 163 15.01 -9.68 -13.89
N LEU A 164 15.22 -10.87 -13.33
CA LEU A 164 15.36 -11.09 -11.89
C LEU A 164 16.56 -10.33 -11.32
N LEU A 165 17.74 -10.46 -11.95
CA LEU A 165 18.96 -9.77 -11.53
C LEU A 165 18.83 -8.24 -11.56
N LYS A 166 17.97 -7.69 -12.44
CA LYS A 166 17.65 -6.26 -12.47
C LYS A 166 16.54 -5.86 -11.48
N THR A 167 15.63 -6.78 -11.17
CA THR A 167 14.45 -6.51 -10.33
C THR A 167 14.76 -6.59 -8.85
N VAL A 168 15.56 -7.56 -8.42
CA VAL A 168 15.90 -7.74 -6.99
C VAL A 168 16.60 -6.50 -6.39
N PRO A 169 17.55 -5.83 -7.08
CA PRO A 169 18.11 -4.58 -6.59
C PRO A 169 17.08 -3.46 -6.33
N ILE A 170 15.98 -3.43 -7.09
CA ILE A 170 14.90 -2.45 -6.90
C ILE A 170 14.18 -2.73 -5.57
N ILE A 171 13.89 -4.01 -5.29
CA ILE A 171 13.33 -4.45 -4.00
C ILE A 171 14.30 -4.12 -2.86
N GLN A 172 15.60 -4.34 -3.06
CA GLN A 172 16.64 -4.00 -2.08
C GLN A 172 16.61 -2.53 -1.71
N ASN A 173 16.58 -1.63 -2.70
CA ASN A 173 16.56 -0.19 -2.48
C ASN A 173 15.29 0.25 -1.74
N GLN A 174 14.13 -0.28 -2.12
CA GLN A 174 12.87 -0.01 -1.44
C GLN A 174 12.88 -0.52 0.01
N MET A 175 13.46 -1.71 0.24
CA MET A 175 13.60 -2.28 1.59
C MET A 175 14.57 -1.46 2.44
N ASP A 176 15.69 -1.01 1.88
CA ASP A 176 16.64 -0.16 2.59
C ASP A 176 15.99 1.16 3.00
N ALA A 177 15.25 1.82 2.10
CA ALA A 177 14.51 3.04 2.43
C ALA A 177 13.46 2.82 3.55
N LEU A 178 12.81 1.65 3.59
CA LEU A 178 11.88 1.27 4.64
C LEU A 178 12.59 1.10 5.99
N LEU A 179 13.66 0.29 6.01
CA LEU A 179 14.43 -0.03 7.21
C LEU A 179 15.20 1.18 7.75
N ASP A 180 15.51 2.16 6.91
CA ASP A 180 16.10 3.44 7.32
C ASP A 180 15.13 4.34 8.09
N PHE A 181 13.85 3.95 8.24
CA PHE A 181 12.97 4.56 9.26
C PHE A 181 13.59 4.46 10.65
N ASN A 182 14.25 3.32 10.94
CA ASN A 182 15.16 3.10 12.07
C ASN A 182 14.65 3.74 13.38
N VAL A 183 13.44 3.34 13.77
CA VAL A 183 12.76 3.76 14.99
C VAL A 183 12.96 2.70 16.07
N ASN A 184 13.07 3.14 17.31
CA ASN A 184 13.12 2.30 18.48
C ASN A 184 11.75 2.28 19.19
N SER A 185 11.49 1.25 20.01
CA SER A 185 10.21 1.09 20.70
C SER A 185 9.87 2.26 21.64
N ASN A 186 10.88 2.90 22.24
CA ASN A 186 10.72 4.07 23.10
C ASN A 186 10.40 5.37 22.33
N GLU A 187 10.54 5.41 21.00
CA GLU A 187 10.24 6.57 20.17
C GLU A 187 8.79 6.52 19.62
N LEU A 188 8.15 5.36 19.68
CA LEU A 188 6.76 5.09 19.26
C LEU A 188 5.73 5.55 20.31
N THR A 189 5.77 6.84 20.61
CA THR A 189 5.11 7.44 21.80
C THR A 189 3.77 8.12 21.51
N ASN A 190 3.35 8.23 20.24
CA ASN A 190 2.14 8.96 19.88
C ASN A 190 1.38 8.32 18.70
N GLY A 191 0.09 8.62 18.59
CA GLY A 191 -0.79 7.99 17.59
C GLY A 191 -0.45 8.30 16.13
N VAL A 192 0.35 9.33 15.84
CA VAL A 192 0.75 9.68 14.46
C VAL A 192 1.89 8.77 14.01
N ILE A 193 2.99 8.72 14.77
CA ILE A 193 4.13 7.86 14.42
C ILE A 193 3.75 6.37 14.47
N ASN A 194 2.87 5.97 15.40
CA ASN A 194 2.39 4.60 15.48
C ASN A 194 1.58 4.21 14.23
N ALA A 195 0.74 5.12 13.71
CA ALA A 195 0.03 4.89 12.46
C ALA A 195 0.97 4.76 11.25
N ALA A 196 2.04 5.56 11.20
CA ALA A 196 3.06 5.44 10.17
C ALA A 196 3.81 4.11 10.25
N PHE A 197 4.24 3.72 11.46
CA PHE A 197 4.96 2.47 11.73
C PHE A 197 4.12 1.25 11.37
N MET A 198 2.83 1.23 11.70
CA MET A 198 1.94 0.12 11.31
C MET A 198 1.86 -0.07 9.79
N LEU A 199 1.86 1.02 9.00
CA LEU A 199 1.89 0.90 7.55
C LEU A 199 3.25 0.41 7.04
N LEU A 200 4.36 0.89 7.62
CA LEU A 200 5.70 0.36 7.30
C LEU A 200 5.81 -1.12 7.61
N PHE A 201 5.30 -1.55 8.77
CA PHE A 201 5.29 -2.94 9.17
C PHE A 201 4.59 -3.81 8.13
N LYS A 202 3.36 -3.44 7.76
CA LYS A 202 2.57 -4.17 6.75
C LYS A 202 3.26 -4.24 5.39
N ASP A 203 3.90 -3.16 4.95
CA ASP A 203 4.67 -3.16 3.70
C ASP A 203 5.96 -3.97 3.86
N ALA A 204 6.63 -3.96 5.01
CA ALA A 204 7.86 -4.71 5.27
C ALA A 204 7.63 -6.22 5.16
N ILE A 205 6.55 -6.74 5.75
CA ILE A 205 6.16 -8.16 5.64
C ILE A 205 6.00 -8.56 4.17
N ARG A 206 5.21 -7.79 3.41
CA ARG A 206 4.89 -8.10 2.02
C ARG A 206 6.08 -7.93 1.08
N LEU A 207 6.86 -6.87 1.28
CA LEU A 207 8.06 -6.60 0.51
C LEU A 207 9.14 -7.64 0.78
N PHE A 208 9.33 -8.05 2.04
CA PHE A 208 10.27 -9.09 2.38
C PHE A 208 9.84 -10.46 1.83
N ALA A 209 8.54 -10.76 1.77
CA ALA A 209 8.04 -11.96 1.09
C ALA A 209 8.40 -11.99 -0.40
N ALA A 210 8.17 -10.88 -1.12
CA ALA A 210 8.56 -10.76 -2.52
C ALA A 210 10.09 -10.84 -2.72
N TYR A 211 10.85 -10.25 -1.80
CA TYR A 211 12.31 -10.32 -1.81
C TYR A 211 12.79 -11.77 -1.62
N ASN A 212 12.26 -12.46 -0.62
CA ASN A 212 12.58 -13.86 -0.31
C ASN A 212 12.26 -14.80 -1.47
N GLU A 213 11.12 -14.61 -2.15
CA GLU A 213 10.80 -15.35 -3.38
C GLU A 213 11.81 -15.10 -4.51
N GLY A 214 12.24 -13.85 -4.68
CA GLY A 214 13.26 -13.49 -5.66
C GLY A 214 14.61 -14.15 -5.37
N ILE A 215 14.99 -14.26 -4.08
CA ILE A 215 16.21 -14.94 -3.67
C ILE A 215 16.12 -16.45 -3.88
N ILE A 216 14.99 -17.08 -3.56
CA ILE A 216 14.84 -18.51 -3.83
C ILE A 216 14.97 -18.79 -5.34
N ASN A 217 14.29 -18.01 -6.18
CA ASN A 217 14.40 -18.13 -7.65
C ASN A 217 15.84 -17.91 -8.14
N LEU A 218 16.55 -16.95 -7.56
CA LEU A 218 17.96 -16.69 -7.88
C LEU A 218 18.84 -17.90 -7.54
N LEU A 219 18.66 -18.47 -6.34
CA LEU A 219 19.45 -19.61 -5.86
C LEU A 219 19.17 -20.88 -6.66
N GLU A 220 17.92 -21.14 -7.01
CA GLU A 220 17.51 -22.29 -7.84
C GLU A 220 18.17 -22.27 -9.23
N LYS A 221 18.45 -21.08 -9.77
CA LYS A 221 19.07 -20.91 -11.09
C LYS A 221 20.58 -20.69 -11.05
N TYR A 222 21.16 -20.44 -9.88
CA TYR A 222 22.52 -19.90 -9.74
C TYR A 222 23.60 -20.77 -10.41
N PHE A 223 23.51 -22.09 -10.28
CA PHE A 223 24.51 -23.03 -10.79
C PHE A 223 24.45 -23.20 -12.33
N ASP A 224 23.38 -22.72 -12.96
CA ASP A 224 23.21 -22.70 -14.42
C ASP A 224 23.53 -21.32 -15.02
N MET A 225 23.90 -20.34 -14.19
CA MET A 225 24.17 -18.98 -14.64
C MET A 225 25.56 -18.82 -15.28
N LYS A 226 25.69 -17.81 -16.14
CA LYS A 226 26.99 -17.40 -16.67
C LYS A 226 27.83 -16.74 -15.58
N LYS A 227 29.15 -16.77 -15.70
CA LYS A 227 30.11 -16.15 -14.75
C LYS A 227 29.71 -14.75 -14.25
N ASN A 228 29.33 -13.84 -15.16
CA ASN A 228 28.94 -12.47 -14.78
C ASN A 228 27.63 -12.45 -13.95
N GLN A 229 26.67 -13.28 -14.33
CA GLN A 229 25.39 -13.44 -13.62
C GLN A 229 25.61 -14.08 -12.24
N CYS A 230 26.51 -15.06 -12.11
CA CYS A 230 26.88 -15.60 -10.80
C CYS A 230 27.50 -14.53 -9.90
N LYS A 231 28.35 -13.64 -10.45
CA LYS A 231 28.95 -12.54 -9.68
C LYS A 231 27.89 -11.57 -9.16
N GLU A 232 26.95 -11.18 -10.01
CA GLU A 232 25.81 -10.33 -9.61
C GLU A 232 24.89 -11.04 -8.61
N GLY A 233 24.55 -12.30 -8.85
CA GLY A 233 23.71 -13.10 -7.97
C GLY A 233 24.32 -13.31 -6.58
N LEU A 234 25.63 -13.52 -6.51
CA LEU A 234 26.34 -13.65 -5.24
C LEU A 234 26.34 -12.34 -4.44
N ASP A 235 26.55 -11.19 -5.10
CA ASP A 235 26.45 -9.88 -4.46
C ASP A 235 25.03 -9.61 -3.92
N ILE A 236 24.01 -9.93 -4.74
CA ILE A 236 22.60 -9.84 -4.32
C ILE A 236 22.34 -10.70 -3.09
N TYR A 237 22.82 -11.95 -3.06
CA TYR A 237 22.61 -12.86 -1.94
C TYR A 237 23.33 -12.39 -0.67
N LYS A 238 24.58 -11.91 -0.77
CA LYS A 238 25.29 -11.32 0.37
C LYS A 238 24.54 -10.12 0.96
N LYS A 239 24.04 -9.23 0.10
CA LYS A 239 23.21 -8.08 0.50
C LYS A 239 21.90 -8.51 1.16
N PHE A 240 21.29 -9.60 0.71
CA PHE A 240 20.10 -10.19 1.32
C PHE A 240 20.35 -10.62 2.76
N LEU A 241 21.46 -11.30 3.04
CA LEU A 241 21.79 -11.74 4.40
C LEU A 241 21.86 -10.57 5.38
N THR A 242 22.48 -9.45 5.00
CA THR A 242 22.52 -8.23 5.85
C THR A 242 21.11 -7.67 6.11
N ARG A 243 20.26 -7.65 5.08
CA ARG A 243 18.89 -7.13 5.19
C ARG A 243 17.98 -8.06 5.97
N MET A 244 18.26 -9.37 5.96
CA MET A 244 17.60 -10.37 6.79
C MET A 244 17.85 -10.12 8.30
N THR A 245 19.05 -9.67 8.66
CA THR A 245 19.34 -9.26 10.05
C THR A 245 18.56 -7.99 10.42
N ARG A 246 18.62 -6.96 9.56
CA ARG A 246 17.92 -5.68 9.81
C ARG A 246 16.40 -5.84 9.90
N ILE A 247 15.78 -6.69 9.08
CA ILE A 247 14.34 -6.96 9.17
C ILE A 247 14.01 -7.68 10.48
N SER A 248 14.86 -8.59 10.98
CA SER A 248 14.68 -9.23 12.29
C SER A 248 14.69 -8.19 13.42
N GLU A 249 15.61 -7.23 13.37
CA GLU A 249 15.65 -6.11 14.33
C GLU A 249 14.38 -5.25 14.27
N PHE A 250 13.94 -4.92 13.06
CA PHE A 250 12.68 -4.19 12.85
C PHE A 250 11.47 -4.94 13.41
N LEU A 251 11.39 -6.26 13.20
CA LEU A 251 10.31 -7.10 13.74
C LEU A 251 10.34 -7.21 15.27
N LYS A 252 11.52 -7.16 15.90
CA LYS A 252 11.64 -7.08 17.37
C LYS A 252 11.06 -5.79 17.91
N VAL A 253 11.27 -4.66 17.23
CA VAL A 253 10.64 -3.38 17.61
C VAL A 253 9.11 -3.49 17.52
N ALA A 254 8.60 -4.12 16.45
CA ALA A 254 7.17 -4.40 16.30
C ALA A 254 6.59 -5.24 17.45
N GLU A 255 7.29 -6.30 17.87
CA GLU A 255 6.88 -7.12 19.03
C GLU A 255 6.82 -6.27 20.31
N GLN A 256 7.83 -5.43 20.55
CA GLN A 256 7.93 -4.62 21.77
C GLN A 256 6.82 -3.57 21.90
N VAL A 257 6.27 -3.09 20.79
CA VAL A 257 5.16 -2.13 20.80
C VAL A 257 3.78 -2.77 20.75
N GLY A 258 3.71 -4.10 20.90
CA GLY A 258 2.47 -4.84 21.05
C GLY A 258 1.80 -5.25 19.73
N ILE A 259 2.56 -5.36 18.63
CA ILE A 259 2.05 -6.10 17.46
C ILE A 259 1.97 -7.58 17.84
N ASP A 260 0.82 -8.19 17.58
CA ASP A 260 0.55 -9.57 17.94
C ASP A 260 1.63 -10.50 17.38
N ARG A 261 2.16 -11.41 18.21
CA ARG A 261 3.14 -12.41 17.78
C ARG A 261 2.66 -13.24 16.60
N GLY A 262 1.35 -13.41 16.46
CA GLY A 262 0.74 -14.08 15.33
C GLY A 262 0.91 -13.36 13.99
N ASP A 263 1.13 -12.05 14.02
CA ASP A 263 1.33 -11.21 12.84
C ASP A 263 2.82 -10.96 12.56
N ILE A 264 3.71 -11.48 13.40
CA ILE A 264 5.16 -11.39 13.22
C ILE A 264 5.65 -12.71 12.60
N PRO A 265 6.29 -12.67 11.42
CA PRO A 265 6.76 -13.88 10.76
C PRO A 265 8.03 -14.41 11.43
N ASP A 266 8.05 -15.73 11.64
CA ASP A 266 9.29 -16.44 11.96
C ASP A 266 10.28 -16.38 10.79
N LEU A 267 11.51 -15.92 11.08
CA LEU A 267 12.61 -15.84 10.13
C LEU A 267 13.64 -16.92 10.44
N SER A 268 13.78 -17.91 9.56
CA SER A 268 14.78 -18.97 9.70
C SER A 268 16.10 -18.54 9.11
N GLN A 269 17.20 -18.64 9.86
CA GLN A 269 18.52 -18.25 9.35
C GLN A 269 18.92 -19.09 8.13
N ALA A 270 19.58 -18.43 7.18
CA ALA A 270 20.15 -19.11 6.03
C ALA A 270 21.41 -19.91 6.46
N PRO A 271 21.60 -21.16 5.99
CA PRO A 271 22.79 -21.94 6.30
C PRO A 271 24.07 -21.23 5.84
N SER A 272 25.06 -21.09 6.72
CA SER A 272 26.36 -20.46 6.40
C SER A 272 27.10 -21.18 5.28
N SER A 273 26.98 -22.52 5.24
CA SER A 273 27.59 -23.38 4.22
C SER A 273 27.13 -23.08 2.79
N LEU A 274 25.95 -22.47 2.60
CA LEU A 274 25.49 -22.11 1.26
C LEU A 274 26.37 -21.01 0.65
N LEU A 275 26.77 -20.03 1.45
CA LEU A 275 27.59 -18.93 0.95
C LEU A 275 28.92 -19.45 0.39
N ASP A 276 29.57 -20.36 1.13
CA ASP A 276 30.80 -21.01 0.70
C ASP A 276 30.62 -21.78 -0.62
N ALA A 277 29.49 -22.49 -0.77
CA ALA A 277 29.19 -23.24 -1.99
C ALA A 277 29.01 -22.32 -3.21
N LEU A 278 28.35 -21.17 -3.04
CA LEU A 278 28.16 -20.18 -4.10
C LEU A 278 29.49 -19.52 -4.51
N GLU A 279 30.35 -19.21 -3.53
CA GLU A 279 31.68 -18.64 -3.74
C GLU A 279 32.61 -19.61 -4.46
N GLN A 280 32.62 -20.88 -4.05
CA GLN A 280 33.41 -21.92 -4.71
C GLN A 280 32.96 -22.13 -6.16
N HIS A 281 31.65 -22.11 -6.44
CA HIS A 281 31.17 -22.22 -7.81
C HIS A 281 31.64 -21.05 -8.68
N LEU A 282 31.52 -19.81 -8.20
CA LEU A 282 32.00 -18.64 -8.93
C LEU A 282 33.52 -18.71 -9.17
N ALA A 283 34.29 -19.11 -8.16
CA ALA A 283 35.73 -19.28 -8.30
C ALA A 283 36.08 -20.34 -9.37
N SER A 284 35.25 -21.40 -9.53
CA SER A 284 35.50 -22.45 -10.52
C SER A 284 35.31 -21.93 -11.94
N LEU A 285 34.31 -21.06 -12.15
CA LEU A 285 34.10 -20.34 -13.40
C LEU A 285 35.21 -19.29 -13.66
N GLU A 286 35.95 -18.86 -12.64
CA GLU A 286 37.12 -17.99 -12.76
C GLU A 286 38.42 -18.74 -13.09
N GLY A 287 38.41 -20.07 -13.15
CA GLY A 287 39.61 -20.88 -13.42
C GLY A 287 40.55 -21.01 -12.23
N LYS A 288 40.11 -20.67 -11.01
CA LYS A 288 40.90 -20.89 -9.78
C LYS A 288 40.87 -22.38 -9.41
N LYS A 289 42.01 -22.97 -9.07
CA LYS A 289 42.08 -24.34 -8.53
C LYS A 289 41.31 -24.39 -7.21
N ILE A 290 40.25 -25.20 -7.14
CA ILE A 290 39.39 -25.35 -5.97
C ILE A 290 39.45 -26.80 -5.50
N LYS A 291 39.37 -27.02 -4.19
CA LYS A 291 39.16 -28.36 -3.62
C LYS A 291 37.82 -28.88 -4.13
N ASP A 292 37.80 -30.06 -4.76
CA ASP A 292 36.59 -30.63 -5.36
C ASP A 292 35.43 -30.69 -4.35
N SER A 293 34.57 -29.68 -4.40
CA SER A 293 33.29 -29.68 -3.74
C SER A 293 32.33 -30.41 -4.67
N THR A 294 32.02 -31.66 -4.33
CA THR A 294 31.20 -32.56 -5.15
C THR A 294 29.86 -31.90 -5.48
N ALA A 295 29.37 -32.08 -6.70
CA ALA A 295 28.06 -31.56 -7.12
C ALA A 295 26.93 -31.94 -6.12
N PHE A 296 27.05 -33.11 -5.50
CA PHE A 296 26.18 -33.58 -4.42
C PHE A 296 26.15 -32.67 -3.18
N PHE A 297 27.31 -32.18 -2.73
CA PHE A 297 27.41 -31.27 -1.58
C PHE A 297 26.72 -29.93 -1.87
N ARG A 298 26.91 -29.40 -3.09
CA ARG A 298 26.27 -28.16 -3.56
C ARG A 298 24.75 -28.32 -3.61
N ALA A 299 24.26 -29.42 -4.19
CA ALA A 299 22.84 -29.72 -4.27
C ALA A 299 22.19 -29.85 -2.88
N THR A 300 22.84 -30.56 -1.96
CA THR A 300 22.35 -30.74 -0.58
C THR A 300 22.26 -29.40 0.17
N THR A 301 23.32 -28.59 0.09
CA THR A 301 23.38 -27.29 0.76
C THR A 301 22.37 -26.30 0.18
N LEU A 302 22.21 -26.29 -1.14
CA LEU A 302 21.19 -25.50 -1.84
C LEU A 302 19.78 -25.90 -1.39
N SER A 303 19.46 -27.20 -1.39
CA SER A 303 18.16 -27.72 -1.00
C SER A 303 17.79 -27.32 0.43
N ASN A 304 18.74 -27.42 1.37
CA ASN A 304 18.53 -27.04 2.77
C ASN A 304 18.25 -25.53 2.92
N ALA A 305 19.01 -24.69 2.20
CA ALA A 305 18.83 -23.25 2.24
C ALA A 305 17.49 -22.82 1.61
N VAL A 306 17.16 -23.36 0.44
CA VAL A 306 15.88 -23.10 -0.24
C VAL A 306 14.71 -23.54 0.65
N SER A 307 14.83 -24.68 1.35
CA SER A 307 13.80 -25.15 2.29
C SER A 307 13.63 -24.21 3.49
N SER A 308 14.74 -23.71 4.06
CA SER A 308 14.72 -22.70 5.13
C SER A 308 14.01 -21.43 4.64
N LEU A 309 14.44 -20.84 3.52
CA LEU A 309 13.80 -19.65 2.96
C LEU A 309 12.33 -19.89 2.59
N ALA A 310 11.96 -21.08 2.11
CA ALA A 310 10.57 -21.44 1.83
C ALA A 310 9.73 -21.50 3.12
N SER A 311 10.28 -21.97 4.23
CA SER A 311 9.61 -21.97 5.54
C SER A 311 9.35 -20.54 6.05
N THR A 312 10.32 -19.64 5.87
CA THR A 312 10.14 -18.20 6.12
C THR A 312 9.06 -17.62 5.19
N GLY A 313 9.05 -18.02 3.92
CA GLY A 313 8.01 -17.64 2.95
C GLY A 313 6.61 -18.05 3.39
N LEU A 314 6.45 -19.27 3.88
CA LEU A 314 5.19 -19.79 4.44
C LEU A 314 4.71 -19.00 5.66
N SER A 315 5.64 -18.61 6.52
CA SER A 315 5.35 -17.76 7.68
C SER A 315 4.83 -16.38 7.26
N LEU A 316 5.51 -15.73 6.30
CA LEU A 316 5.11 -14.44 5.74
C LEU A 316 3.73 -14.49 5.04
N THR A 317 3.42 -15.57 4.32
CA THR A 317 2.10 -15.74 3.68
C THR A 317 0.99 -15.91 4.70
N LYS A 318 1.23 -16.61 5.82
CA LYS A 318 0.22 -16.79 6.88
C LYS A 318 -0.17 -15.45 7.52
N VAL A 319 0.80 -14.55 7.72
CA VAL A 319 0.54 -13.20 8.23
C VAL A 319 -0.35 -12.43 7.24
N ASP A 320 -0.04 -12.46 5.94
CA ASP A 320 -0.85 -11.79 4.91
C ASP A 320 -2.27 -12.37 4.80
N GLU A 321 -2.44 -13.68 4.95
CA GLU A 321 -3.75 -14.34 4.95
C GLU A 321 -4.60 -13.99 6.18
N ARG A 322 -4.00 -13.93 7.38
CA ARG A 322 -4.71 -13.49 8.59
C ARG A 322 -5.21 -12.05 8.46
N GLU A 323 -4.38 -11.17 7.92
CA GLU A 323 -4.78 -9.77 7.73
C GLU A 323 -5.96 -9.66 6.75
N LYS A 324 -5.93 -10.43 5.65
CA LYS A 324 -7.04 -10.48 4.69
C LYS A 324 -8.33 -11.02 5.32
N GLN A 325 -8.21 -12.07 6.13
CA GLN A 325 -9.34 -12.67 6.84
C GLN A 325 -9.95 -11.68 7.84
N ALA A 326 -9.12 -11.00 8.64
CA ALA A 326 -9.56 -9.99 9.58
C ALA A 326 -10.26 -8.80 8.88
N ALA A 327 -9.74 -8.35 7.74
CA ALA A 327 -10.38 -7.30 6.94
C ALA A 327 -11.74 -7.73 6.38
N LEU A 328 -11.87 -8.99 5.95
CA LEU A 328 -13.14 -9.53 5.46
C LEU A 328 -14.18 -9.64 6.58
N GLU A 329 -13.76 -10.11 7.76
CA GLU A 329 -14.62 -10.21 8.94
C GLU A 329 -15.09 -8.83 9.42
N GLU A 330 -14.21 -7.83 9.41
CA GLU A 330 -14.57 -6.45 9.73
C GLU A 330 -15.61 -5.89 8.76
N GLU A 331 -15.44 -6.10 7.45
CA GLU A 331 -16.39 -5.64 6.44
C GLU A 331 -17.74 -6.37 6.54
N GLN A 332 -17.73 -7.67 6.82
CA GLN A 332 -18.95 -8.45 7.07
C GLN A 332 -19.69 -7.94 8.31
N ALA A 333 -18.97 -7.62 9.38
CA ALA A 333 -19.54 -7.04 10.60
C ALA A 333 -20.16 -5.66 10.32
N ARG A 334 -19.48 -4.82 9.54
CA ARG A 334 -19.97 -3.51 9.11
C ARG A 334 -21.25 -3.62 8.28
N LEU A 335 -21.27 -4.53 7.30
CA LEU A 335 -22.46 -4.80 6.48
C LEU A 335 -23.62 -5.31 7.32
N LYS A 336 -23.37 -6.16 8.31
CA LYS A 336 -24.39 -6.66 9.24
C LYS A 336 -24.97 -5.52 10.09
N ALA A 337 -24.12 -4.65 10.65
CA ALA A 337 -24.56 -3.49 11.42
C ALA A 337 -25.41 -2.53 10.58
N LEU A 338 -25.01 -2.28 9.33
CA LEU A 338 -25.77 -1.44 8.39
C LEU A 338 -27.16 -2.05 8.07
N LYS A 339 -27.22 -3.37 7.85
CA LYS A 339 -28.48 -4.10 7.62
C LYS A 339 -29.40 -4.01 8.84
N GLU A 340 -28.87 -4.20 10.04
CA GLU A 340 -29.66 -4.11 11.28
C GLU A 340 -30.17 -2.69 11.54
N GLN A 341 -29.35 -1.68 11.25
CA GLN A 341 -29.77 -0.28 11.34
C GLN A 341 -30.91 0.02 10.37
N ARG A 342 -30.80 -0.40 9.10
CA ARG A 342 -31.89 -0.27 8.12
C ARG A 342 -33.17 -0.98 8.57
N LEU A 343 -33.05 -2.17 9.16
CA LEU A 343 -34.20 -2.94 9.63
C LEU A 343 -34.90 -2.23 10.80
N LYS A 344 -34.13 -1.64 11.72
CA LYS A 344 -34.66 -0.81 12.82
C LYS A 344 -35.32 0.48 12.32
N GLU A 345 -34.79 1.10 11.27
CA GLU A 345 -35.41 2.27 10.62
C GLU A 345 -36.73 1.91 9.91
N LEU A 346 -36.79 0.75 9.25
CA LEU A 346 -38.01 0.23 8.64
C LEU A 346 -39.07 -0.14 9.71
N ALA A 347 -38.66 -0.72 10.83
CA ALA A 347 -39.56 -1.09 11.94
C ALA A 347 -40.05 0.14 12.75
N LYS A 348 -39.34 1.27 12.71
CA LYS A 348 -39.75 2.52 13.35
C LYS A 348 -40.68 3.40 12.51
N LYS A 349 -41.01 3.02 11.27
CA LYS A 349 -42.09 3.67 10.53
C LYS A 349 -43.45 3.22 11.11
N PRO A 350 -44.24 4.12 11.74
CA PRO A 350 -45.60 3.77 12.10
C PRO A 350 -46.43 3.65 10.83
N HIS A 351 -47.26 2.61 10.74
CA HIS A 351 -48.45 2.66 9.90
C HIS A 351 -49.36 3.76 10.44
N THR A 352 -49.27 4.96 9.89
CA THR A 352 -50.32 5.96 9.97
C THR A 352 -50.82 6.27 8.56
N SER A 353 -52.01 5.75 8.30
CA SER A 353 -53.01 6.18 7.31
C SER A 353 -52.59 6.28 5.84
N LEU A 354 -53.04 5.30 5.05
CA LEU A 354 -53.54 5.55 3.70
C LEU A 354 -54.56 6.70 3.78
N THR A 355 -54.18 7.89 3.33
CA THR A 355 -55.14 8.91 2.92
C THR A 355 -55.17 8.90 1.40
N THR A 356 -56.25 8.36 0.85
CA THR A 356 -56.71 8.64 -0.51
C THR A 356 -56.90 10.14 -0.65
N ALA A 357 -55.89 10.85 -1.17
CA ALA A 357 -56.09 12.17 -1.76
C ALA A 357 -56.56 11.95 -3.19
N ALA A 358 -57.88 11.94 -3.35
CA ALA A 358 -58.55 12.00 -4.64
C ALA A 358 -58.06 13.23 -5.42
N SER A 359 -57.72 13.03 -6.69
CA SER A 359 -57.55 14.08 -7.67
C SER A 359 -58.84 14.93 -7.77
N PRO A 360 -58.77 16.25 -7.92
CA PRO A 360 -59.96 17.06 -8.11
C PRO A 360 -60.52 16.81 -9.52
N VAL A 361 -61.71 16.25 -9.59
CA VAL A 361 -62.58 16.29 -10.76
C VAL A 361 -63.29 17.64 -10.74
N SER A 362 -63.04 18.48 -11.76
CA SER A 362 -63.94 19.56 -12.16
C SER A 362 -64.66 19.16 -13.44
N THR A 363 -65.95 18.87 -13.31
CA THR A 363 -66.99 19.04 -14.36
C THR A 363 -67.07 20.54 -14.69
N ALA A 364 -67.12 21.04 -15.93
CA ALA A 364 -68.01 20.83 -17.07
C ALA A 364 -67.46 21.75 -18.21
N ALA A 365 -67.74 21.68 -19.51
CA ALA A 365 -68.70 20.98 -20.36
C ALA A 365 -68.18 21.02 -21.83
N GLY A 366 -68.68 20.13 -22.69
CA GLY A 366 -69.00 20.48 -24.09
C GLY A 366 -68.06 20.00 -25.21
N SER A 367 -68.49 18.92 -25.88
CA SER A 367 -68.48 18.64 -27.33
C SER A 367 -67.19 18.41 -28.14
N ILE A 368 -66.95 17.11 -28.37
CA ILE A 368 -66.56 16.38 -29.60
C ILE A 368 -66.24 17.20 -30.86
N MET A 369 -65.08 16.94 -31.49
CA MET A 369 -64.93 16.53 -32.90
C MET A 369 -63.51 16.02 -33.19
N THR A 370 -63.46 14.98 -34.02
CA THR A 370 -62.35 14.07 -34.36
C THR A 370 -61.48 14.55 -35.51
N THR A 371 -60.16 14.34 -35.47
CA THR A 371 -59.31 14.10 -36.66
C THR A 371 -58.04 13.28 -36.31
N PRO A 372 -57.53 12.42 -37.22
CA PRO A 372 -56.64 11.30 -36.88
C PRO A 372 -55.14 11.65 -36.88
N ALA A 373 -54.37 10.74 -36.27
CA ALA A 373 -52.92 10.78 -36.10
C ALA A 373 -52.14 10.76 -37.42
N ILE A 374 -51.08 11.57 -37.49
CA ILE A 374 -50.06 11.52 -38.54
C ILE A 374 -48.89 10.68 -38.01
N ASP A 375 -48.67 9.55 -38.68
CA ASP A 375 -47.56 8.63 -38.47
C ASP A 375 -46.28 9.20 -39.10
N ILE A 376 -45.21 9.31 -38.32
CA ILE A 376 -43.96 10.03 -38.65
C ILE A 376 -42.93 9.15 -39.39
N PHE A 377 -43.28 7.91 -39.74
CA PHE A 377 -42.42 7.04 -40.55
C PHE A 377 -43.07 6.66 -41.88
N SER A 378 -43.01 7.56 -42.86
CA SER A 378 -43.23 7.21 -44.28
C SER A 378 -42.43 8.14 -45.19
N THR A 379 -41.35 7.63 -45.77
CA THR A 379 -40.65 8.25 -46.89
C THR A 379 -41.39 7.97 -48.20
N PRO A 380 -41.31 8.88 -49.19
CA PRO A 380 -41.32 8.43 -50.57
C PRO A 380 -40.14 8.99 -51.37
N SER A 381 -39.50 8.07 -52.09
CA SER A 381 -38.56 8.35 -53.16
C SER A 381 -39.28 8.56 -54.50
N SER A 382 -38.67 9.44 -55.31
CA SER A 382 -38.50 9.41 -56.77
C SER A 382 -39.65 9.79 -57.74
N SER A 383 -39.23 10.66 -58.69
CA SER A 383 -39.61 10.82 -60.12
C SER A 383 -41.03 11.32 -60.43
N ASN A 384 -41.26 12.33 -61.28
CA ASN A 384 -40.51 12.89 -62.42
C ASN A 384 -40.45 14.42 -62.40
#